data_AF-A0A1J9R0W2-F1
#
_entry.id   AF-A0A1J9R0W2-F1
#
_cell.length_a   1.000
_cell.length_b   1.000
_cell.length_c   1.000
_cell.angle_alpha   90.00
_cell.angle_beta   90.00
_cell.angle_gamma   90.00
#
_symmetry.space_group_name_H-M   'P 1'
#
loop_
_entity.id
_entity.type
_entity.pdbx_description
1 polymer ?
#
loop_
_entity_poly.entity_id
_entity_poly.type
_entity_poly.pdbx_seq_one_letter_code
_entity_poly.pdbx_strand_id
1 'polypeptide(L)' 'MSSREATHAGSWYSDHEPSLSSQLNEWLSQVPDELPGLGRLPVPGARIIIAPHAGYAYSGRCAAWAYKMLDLSK' A
#
# COMPACT_ATOMS: atom_id res chain seq x y z
N MET A 1 2.72 18.85 -20.18
CA MET A 1 3.40 18.32 -18.98
C MET A 1 4.09 17.04 -19.38
N SER A 2 5.37 16.86 -19.05
CA SER A 2 6.05 15.56 -19.24
C SER A 2 5.62 14.60 -18.13
N SER A 3 5.14 13.41 -18.48
CA SER A 3 4.90 12.33 -17.53
C SER A 3 6.17 11.48 -17.37
N ARG A 4 6.39 10.92 -16.18
CA ARG A 4 7.41 9.89 -15.96
C ARG A 4 6.79 8.53 -16.26
N GLU A 5 7.41 7.75 -17.15
CA GLU A 5 6.93 6.40 -17.44
C GLU A 5 7.14 5.43 -16.26
N ALA A 6 6.18 4.51 -16.11
CA ALA A 6 6.18 3.45 -15.11
C ALA A 6 7.06 2.28 -15.57
N THR A 7 8.37 2.50 -15.69
CA THR A 7 9.33 1.57 -16.34
C THR A 7 9.46 0.19 -15.67
N HIS A 8 8.90 -0.01 -14.48
CA HIS A 8 8.95 -1.26 -13.72
C HIS A 8 7.58 -1.98 -13.69
N ALA A 9 6.55 -1.40 -14.31
CA ALA A 9 5.27 -2.08 -14.52
C ALA A 9 5.50 -3.31 -15.42
N GLY A 10 4.80 -4.41 -15.11
CA GLY A 10 4.93 -5.69 -15.82
C GLY A 10 6.13 -6.54 -15.37
N SER A 11 7.00 -6.01 -14.50
CA SER A 11 8.13 -6.76 -13.92
C SER A 11 8.15 -6.76 -12.39
N TRP A 12 8.01 -5.60 -11.75
CA TRP A 12 7.99 -5.49 -10.27
C TRP A 12 6.57 -5.56 -9.69
N TYR A 13 5.58 -5.15 -10.48
CA TYR A 13 4.17 -5.16 -10.17
C TYR A 13 3.36 -5.32 -11.47
N SER A 14 2.10 -5.70 -11.36
CA SER A 14 1.21 -5.83 -12.52
C SER A 14 1.09 -4.51 -13.29
N ASP A 15 1.35 -4.52 -14.59
CA ASP A 15 1.04 -3.41 -15.50
C ASP A 15 -0.45 -3.34 -15.87
N HIS A 16 -1.20 -4.43 -15.67
CA HIS A 16 -2.64 -4.43 -15.82
C HIS A 16 -3.33 -3.81 -14.61
N GLU A 17 -3.95 -2.64 -14.80
CA GLU A 17 -4.59 -1.85 -13.74
C GLU A 17 -5.61 -2.65 -12.92
N PRO A 18 -6.59 -3.37 -13.52
CA PRO A 18 -7.58 -4.11 -12.73
C PRO A 18 -6.95 -5.17 -11.83
N SER A 19 -5.92 -5.87 -12.31
CA SER A 19 -5.18 -6.85 -11.52
C SER A 19 -4.41 -6.18 -10.38
N LEU A 20 -3.74 -5.06 -10.65
CA LEU A 20 -3.00 -4.32 -9.63
C LEU A 20 -3.95 -3.77 -8.54
N SER A 21 -5.06 -3.17 -8.94
CA SER A 21 -6.09 -2.65 -8.04
C SER A 21 -6.67 -3.76 -7.16
N SER A 22 -6.97 -4.93 -7.74
CA SER A 22 -7.44 -6.09 -6.98
C SER A 22 -6.40 -6.57 -5.95
N GLN A 23 -5.13 -6.69 -6.35
CA GLN A 23 -4.04 -7.10 -5.46
C GLN A 23 -3.87 -6.14 -4.27
N LEU A 24 -3.84 -4.83 -4.54
CA LEU A 24 -3.69 -3.81 -3.50
C LEU A 24 -4.87 -3.80 -2.54
N ASN A 25 -6.11 -3.86 -3.06
CA ASN A 25 -7.32 -3.93 -2.24
C ASN A 25 -7.36 -5.18 -1.38
N GLU A 26 -6.97 -6.33 -1.93
CA GLU A 26 -6.88 -7.59 -1.20
C GLU A 26 -5.91 -7.47 -0.02
N TRP A 27 -4.68 -6.98 -0.25
CA TRP A 27 -3.70 -6.84 0.82
C TRP A 27 -4.10 -5.82 1.88
N LEU A 28 -4.70 -4.69 1.48
CA LEU A 28 -5.22 -3.70 2.43
C LEU A 28 -6.40 -4.24 3.26
N SER A 29 -7.23 -5.10 2.67
CA SER A 29 -8.36 -5.74 3.37
C SER A 29 -7.92 -6.74 4.44
N GLN A 30 -6.73 -7.35 4.28
CA GLN A 30 -6.17 -8.31 5.24
C GLN A 30 -5.58 -7.65 6.50
N VAL A 31 -5.32 -6.34 6.47
CA VAL A 31 -4.88 -5.59 7.65
C VAL A 31 -6.11 -5.24 8.50
N PRO A 32 -6.14 -5.60 9.80
CA PRO A 32 -7.25 -5.27 10.69
C PRO A 32 -7.52 -3.75 10.75
N ASP A 33 -8.78 -3.36 10.93
CA ASP A 33 -9.16 -1.95 11.07
C ASP A 33 -8.84 -1.39 12.48
N GLU A 34 -8.43 -2.23 13.42
CA GLU A 34 -8.01 -1.84 14.76
C GLU A 34 -6.84 -2.74 15.21
N LEU A 35 -5.85 -2.11 15.86
CA LEU A 35 -4.68 -2.82 16.38
C LEU A 35 -4.52 -2.62 17.89
N PRO A 36 -4.15 -3.69 18.62
CA PRO A 36 -3.86 -3.59 20.05
C PRO A 36 -2.81 -2.52 20.34
N GLY A 37 -3.13 -1.59 21.24
CA GLY A 37 -2.23 -0.50 21.65
C GLY A 37 -2.18 0.70 20.70
N LEU A 38 -2.76 0.61 19.50
CA LEU A 38 -2.79 1.70 18.51
C LEU A 38 -4.21 2.24 18.26
N GLY A 39 -5.23 1.39 18.43
CA GLY A 39 -6.62 1.74 18.15
C GLY A 39 -6.97 1.60 16.67
N ARG A 40 -8.00 2.33 16.23
CA ARG A 40 -8.54 2.25 14.87
C ARG A 40 -7.59 2.85 13.84
N LEU A 41 -7.59 2.25 12.64
CA LEU A 41 -6.83 2.68 11.48
C LEU A 41 -7.69 3.52 10.51
N PRO A 42 -7.09 4.45 9.75
CA PRO A 42 -5.68 4.86 9.82
C PRO A 42 -5.37 5.56 11.16
N VAL A 43 -4.09 5.60 11.53
CA VAL A 43 -3.65 6.23 12.78
C VAL A 43 -3.89 7.74 12.65
N PRO A 44 -4.73 8.36 13.50
CA PRO A 44 -5.07 9.78 13.36
C PRO A 44 -3.83 10.67 13.33
N GLY A 45 -3.66 11.44 12.25
CA GLY A 45 -2.52 12.33 12.08
C GLY A 45 -1.17 11.64 11.77
N ALA A 46 -1.16 10.37 11.39
CA ALA A 46 0.05 9.73 10.87
C ALA A 46 0.52 10.43 9.57
N ARG A 47 1.74 10.97 9.60
CA ARG A 47 2.32 11.74 8.48
C ARG A 47 3.41 11.01 7.71
N ILE A 48 3.93 9.92 8.27
CA ILE A 48 5.12 9.23 7.77
C ILE A 48 4.89 7.73 7.92
N ILE A 49 5.30 6.98 6.90
CA ILE A 49 5.39 5.53 6.92
C ILE A 49 6.77 5.09 6.46
N ILE A 50 7.17 3.88 6.85
CA ILE A 50 8.32 3.18 6.29
C ILE A 50 7.77 1.91 5.66
N ALA A 51 8.01 1.72 4.36
CA ALA A 51 7.50 0.58 3.60
C ALA A 51 8.64 -0.07 2.78
N PRO A 52 8.59 -1.39 2.56
CA PRO A 52 9.51 -2.07 1.66
C PRO A 52 9.27 -1.67 0.20
N HIS A 53 10.30 -1.82 -0.64
CA HIS A 53 10.24 -1.48 -2.07
C HIS A 53 10.61 -2.65 -3.01
N ALA A 54 10.67 -3.89 -2.52
CA ALA A 54 10.85 -5.06 -3.39
C ALA A 54 9.64 -5.25 -4.32
N GLY A 55 9.74 -6.13 -5.32
CA GLY A 55 8.60 -6.50 -6.16
C GLY A 55 7.38 -6.95 -5.36
N TYR A 56 6.18 -6.58 -5.80
CA TYR A 56 4.94 -6.70 -5.00
C TYR A 56 4.57 -8.13 -4.65
N ALA A 57 5.01 -9.11 -5.45
CA ALA A 57 4.87 -10.54 -5.11
C ALA A 57 5.54 -10.91 -3.77
N TYR A 58 6.61 -10.19 -3.38
CA TYR A 58 7.35 -10.42 -2.16
C TYR A 58 6.97 -9.45 -1.03
N SER A 59 6.75 -8.17 -1.37
CA SER A 59 6.61 -7.09 -0.38
C SER A 59 5.19 -6.54 -0.24
N GLY A 60 4.27 -6.80 -1.18
CA GLY A 60 2.97 -6.13 -1.27
C GLY A 60 2.13 -6.24 0.00
N ARG A 61 2.02 -7.45 0.54
CA ARG A 61 1.34 -7.73 1.83
C ARG A 61 1.98 -6.99 3.01
N CYS A 62 3.30 -6.90 3.05
CA CYS A 62 4.00 -6.16 4.12
C CYS A 62 3.80 -4.65 3.98
N ALA A 63 3.89 -4.12 2.76
CA ALA A 63 3.65 -2.71 2.49
C ALA A 63 2.22 -2.27 2.87
N ALA A 64 1.21 -3.14 2.69
CA ALA A 64 -0.17 -2.84 3.08
C ALA A 64 -0.32 -2.46 4.55
N TRP A 65 0.45 -3.08 5.46
CA TRP A 65 0.47 -2.70 6.87
C TRP A 65 0.94 -1.27 7.07
N ALA A 66 1.93 -0.80 6.32
CA ALA A 66 2.40 0.57 6.40
C ALA A 66 1.37 1.54 5.83
N TYR A 67 0.88 1.27 4.61
CA TYR A 67 -0.05 2.16 3.91
C TYR A 67 -1.40 2.32 4.62
N LYS A 68 -1.93 1.27 5.26
CA LYS A 68 -3.21 1.35 5.99
C LYS A 68 -3.14 2.20 7.27
N MET A 69 -1.95 2.49 7.78
CA MET A 69 -1.77 3.40 8.92
C MET A 69 -1.87 4.88 8.52
N LEU A 70 -1.64 5.20 7.25
CA LEU A 70 -1.44 6.57 6.80
C LEU A 70 -2.78 7.32 6.73
N ASP A 71 -2.86 8.45 7.44
CA ASP A 71 -4.04 9.31 7.43
C ASP A 71 -3.91 10.33 6.29
N LEU A 72 -4.73 10.14 5.25
CA LEU A 72 -4.77 10.99 4.05
C LEU A 72 -5.95 11.97 4.06
N SER A 73 -6.63 12.15 5.20
CA SER A 73 -7.78 13.07 5.31
C SER A 73 -7.39 14.55 5.37
N LYS A 74 -6.09 14.86 5.39
CA LYS A 74 -5.53 16.20 5.47
C LYS A 74 -4.53 16.44 4.34
#